data_AF-A0A9N8ZWQ5-F1
#
_entry.id   AF-A0A9N8ZWQ5-F1
#
_cell.length_a   1.000
_cell.length_b   1.000
_cell.length_c   1.000
_cell.angle_alpha   90.00
_cell.angle_beta   90.00
_cell.angle_gamma   90.00
#
_symmetry.space_group_name_H-M   'P 1'
#
loop_
_entity.id
_entity.type
_entity.pdbx_description
1 polymer ?
#
loop_
_entity_poly.entity_id
_entity_poly.type
_entity_poly.pdbx_seq_one_letter_code
_entity_poly.pdbx_strand_id
1 'polypeptide(L)'
;MKCVQCKQEKLSKEFPPSTITERCQHISSYCLRCLIAQLKDQNKTQRKCPECPAILTPQEVKALELAWDKAPFKIDVNSIGKIQPIIPDNGNITTGEFHVVMLNGQKTTLSLEENKTIIALRSNIFKKLQVNQAKQKLIYNGVELQDTVDRRPGNLSDYKIGPGCHVQLIVVLYNITRAEALKSLVFDLHWGYPANGSQDYLDGSCLLYAGDTFWRKYDYASVYYPSFPHMKHSGDMMDNAKKEGHQRIAAKLDQLPQDVTQLYFVLSSWKSPTIGHFKTPSFKLYDEAQPDKELCTYTIQQAANSQAVILCCVSRAGEGMWQVIQVGKFSAGNANDYDPIEISIGECALHG
;
A
#
# COMPACT_ATOMS: atom_id res chain seq x y z
N MET A 1 1.17 -0.82 27.64
CA MET A 1 0.38 0.19 28.38
C MET A 1 -1.08 -0.23 28.29
N LYS A 2 -1.77 -0.34 29.41
CA LYS A 2 -3.16 -0.82 29.43
C LYS A 2 -4.14 0.33 29.25
N CYS A 3 -4.99 0.27 28.23
CA CYS A 3 -6.04 1.27 28.04
C CYS A 3 -7.16 1.08 29.07
N VAL A 4 -7.53 2.13 29.80
CA VAL A 4 -8.56 2.01 30.85
C VAL A 4 -9.97 1.82 30.31
N GLN A 5 -10.25 2.19 29.06
CA GLN A 5 -11.56 2.02 28.43
C GLN A 5 -11.76 0.63 27.84
N CYS A 6 -10.89 0.21 26.92
CA CYS A 6 -11.03 -1.09 26.27
C CYS A 6 -10.35 -2.24 27.01
N LYS A 7 -9.64 -1.96 28.11
CA LYS A 7 -8.92 -2.93 28.97
C LYS A 7 -7.84 -3.76 28.28
N GLN A 8 -7.47 -3.42 27.04
CA GLN A 8 -6.42 -4.11 26.26
C GLN A 8 -5.03 -3.55 26.56
N GLU A 9 -4.02 -4.42 26.55
CA GLU A 9 -2.61 -4.02 26.48
C GLU A 9 -2.28 -3.48 25.09
N LYS A 10 -1.65 -2.31 25.05
CA LYS A 10 -1.39 -1.53 23.85
C LYS A 10 0.01 -0.94 23.85
N LEU A 11 0.54 -0.67 22.66
CA LEU A 11 1.85 -0.02 22.50
C LEU A 11 1.78 1.42 23.02
N SER A 12 2.90 1.95 23.51
CA SER A 12 2.95 3.35 23.99
C SER A 12 2.53 4.34 22.92
N LYS A 13 2.89 4.06 21.66
CA LYS A 13 2.49 4.85 20.48
C LYS A 13 0.99 4.87 20.19
N GLU A 14 0.18 3.97 20.77
CA GLU A 14 -1.28 3.98 20.63
C GLU A 14 -2.00 4.96 21.57
N PHE A 15 -1.25 5.67 22.40
CA PHE A 15 -1.76 6.68 23.34
C PHE A 15 -1.31 8.06 22.89
N PRO A 16 -2.01 9.13 23.31
CA PRO A 16 -1.55 10.49 23.09
C PRO A 16 -0.09 10.64 23.57
N PRO A 17 0.83 11.13 22.72
CA PRO A 17 2.25 11.25 23.08
C PRO A 17 2.48 12.35 24.13
N SER A 18 1.51 13.24 24.30
CA SER A 18 1.48 14.32 25.28
C SER A 18 0.09 14.42 25.90
N THR A 19 -0.14 15.46 26.70
CA THR A 19 -1.46 15.83 27.20
C THR A 19 -2.45 16.02 26.03
N ILE A 20 -3.73 15.68 26.26
CA ILE A 20 -4.78 15.77 25.22
C ILE A 20 -5.07 17.24 24.84
N THR A 21 -4.87 18.14 25.79
CA THR A 21 -4.89 19.60 25.66
C THR A 21 -3.90 20.17 26.67
N GLU A 22 -3.37 21.36 26.43
CA GLU A 22 -2.49 22.07 27.38
C GLU A 22 -3.16 22.30 28.75
N ARG A 23 -4.50 22.24 28.80
CA ARG A 23 -5.30 22.35 30.04
C ARG A 23 -5.32 21.06 30.87
N CYS A 24 -4.81 19.94 30.36
CA CYS A 24 -4.68 18.70 31.12
C CYS A 24 -3.34 18.69 31.88
N GLN A 25 -3.38 18.38 33.18
CA GLN A 25 -2.17 18.14 33.99
C GLN A 25 -1.79 16.65 34.06
N HIS A 26 -2.27 15.85 33.11
CA HIS A 26 -2.03 14.41 33.06
C HIS A 26 -1.88 13.94 31.62
N ILE A 27 -1.12 12.87 31.42
CA ILE A 27 -1.12 12.09 30.18
C ILE A 27 -2.34 11.17 30.21
N SER A 28 -2.98 10.95 29.06
CA SER A 28 -4.19 10.14 29.03
C SER A 28 -3.91 8.66 29.20
N SER A 29 -4.71 7.97 30.00
CA SER A 29 -4.72 6.51 30.10
C SER A 29 -5.68 5.85 29.07
N TYR A 30 -6.28 6.64 28.18
CA TYR A 30 -7.08 6.16 27.05
C TYR A 30 -6.20 6.05 25.80
N CYS A 31 -6.32 4.95 25.08
CA CYS A 31 -5.75 4.87 23.74
C CYS A 31 -6.46 5.86 22.79
N LEU A 32 -5.75 6.35 21.76
CA LEU A 32 -6.25 7.35 20.81
C LEU A 32 -7.61 6.96 20.20
N ARG A 33 -7.83 5.67 19.90
CA ARG A 33 -9.12 5.15 19.40
C ARG A 33 -10.27 5.42 20.36
N CYS A 34 -10.10 5.01 21.62
CA CYS A 34 -11.13 5.12 22.65
C CYS A 34 -11.38 6.58 23.00
N LEU A 35 -10.32 7.38 23.05
CA LEU A 35 -10.40 8.81 23.27
C LEU A 35 -11.23 9.49 22.18
N ILE A 36 -10.92 9.25 20.90
CA ILE A 36 -11.67 9.83 19.77
C ILE A 36 -13.12 9.37 19.77
N ALA A 37 -13.37 8.07 20.02
CA ALA A 37 -14.74 7.55 20.10
C ALA A 37 -15.57 8.27 21.18
N GLN A 38 -14.97 8.56 22.33
CA GLN A 38 -15.64 9.26 23.42
C GLN A 38 -15.85 10.75 23.16
N LEU A 39 -14.99 11.37 22.35
CA LEU A 39 -15.11 12.77 21.91
C LEU A 39 -16.11 12.94 20.74
N LYS A 40 -16.39 11.87 19.99
CA LYS A 40 -17.35 11.82 18.88
C LYS A 40 -18.80 11.56 19.29
N ASP A 41 -19.05 11.25 20.57
CA ASP A 41 -20.40 11.04 21.08
C ASP A 41 -21.27 12.30 20.90
N GLN A 42 -22.21 12.22 19.95
CA GLN A 42 -23.03 13.35 19.48
C GLN A 42 -24.02 13.86 20.52
N ASN A 43 -24.20 13.13 21.64
CA ASN A 43 -25.10 13.52 22.72
C ASN A 43 -24.48 14.52 23.72
N LYS A 44 -23.20 14.91 23.54
CA LYS A 44 -22.51 15.84 24.45
C LYS A 44 -22.44 17.25 23.88
N THR A 45 -22.98 18.21 24.63
CA THR A 45 -22.93 19.65 24.33
C THR A 45 -21.51 20.24 24.37
N GLN A 46 -20.58 19.58 25.04
CA GLN A 46 -19.16 19.97 25.12
C GLN A 46 -18.25 18.73 25.08
N ARG A 47 -17.18 18.80 24.30
CA ARG A 47 -16.15 17.75 24.20
C ARG A 47 -15.15 17.91 25.34
N LYS A 48 -15.18 17.01 26.31
CA LYS A 48 -14.36 17.05 27.53
C LYS A 48 -13.37 15.89 27.57
N CYS A 49 -12.24 16.12 28.23
CA CYS A 49 -11.30 15.06 28.58
C CYS A 49 -12.02 14.00 29.42
N PRO A 50 -11.78 12.70 29.18
CA PRO A 50 -12.45 11.65 29.93
C PRO A 50 -11.92 11.45 31.35
N GLU A 51 -10.81 12.09 31.70
CA GLU A 51 -10.07 11.89 32.95
C GLU A 51 -9.97 13.16 33.80
N CYS A 52 -10.36 14.31 33.25
CA CYS A 52 -10.41 15.56 34.00
C CYS A 52 -11.45 16.54 33.44
N PRO A 53 -11.75 17.65 34.14
CA PRO A 53 -12.74 18.64 33.69
C PRO A 53 -12.36 19.47 32.45
N ALA A 54 -11.17 19.27 31.86
CA ALA A 54 -10.69 20.07 30.73
C ALA A 54 -11.59 19.94 29.50
N ILE A 55 -11.91 21.08 28.89
CA ILE A 55 -12.72 21.17 27.66
C ILE A 55 -11.77 21.29 26.47
N LEU A 56 -12.04 20.54 25.40
CA LEU A 56 -11.29 20.57 24.15
C LEU A 56 -11.98 21.47 23.14
N THR A 57 -11.19 22.27 22.43
CA THR A 57 -11.63 23.03 21.27
C THR A 57 -11.82 22.12 20.04
N PRO A 58 -12.59 22.54 19.03
CA PRO A 58 -12.73 21.80 17.79
C PRO A 58 -11.39 21.53 17.08
N GLN A 59 -10.43 22.46 17.16
CA GLN A 59 -9.10 22.31 16.56
C GLN A 59 -8.28 21.24 17.27
N GLU A 60 -8.28 21.19 18.61
CA GLU A 60 -7.60 20.13 19.38
C GLU A 60 -8.20 18.75 19.08
N VAL A 61 -9.53 18.66 18.93
CA VAL A 61 -10.18 17.40 18.53
C VAL A 61 -9.76 16.99 17.12
N LYS A 62 -9.72 17.93 16.17
CA LYS A 62 -9.26 17.67 14.80
C LYS A 62 -7.78 17.25 14.78
N ALA A 63 -6.94 17.82 15.65
CA ALA A 63 -5.54 17.43 15.79
C ALA A 63 -5.39 15.99 16.32
N LEU A 64 -6.23 15.57 17.26
CA LEU A 64 -6.26 14.18 17.75
C LEU A 64 -6.75 13.20 16.68
N GLU A 65 -7.77 13.58 15.91
CA GLU A 65 -8.23 12.81 14.75
C GLU A 65 -7.13 12.66 13.70
N LEU A 66 -6.43 13.77 13.39
CA LEU A 66 -5.30 13.76 12.47
C LEU A 66 -4.14 12.92 13.01
N ALA A 67 -3.84 12.97 14.31
CA ALA A 67 -2.82 12.15 14.95
C ALA A 67 -3.18 10.66 14.92
N TRP A 68 -4.47 10.32 15.03
CA TRP A 68 -4.99 8.96 14.86
C TRP A 68 -4.95 8.48 13.41
N ASP A 69 -5.23 9.36 12.45
CA ASP A 69 -5.17 9.05 11.03
C ASP A 69 -3.74 8.91 10.51
N LYS A 70 -2.82 9.73 11.02
CA LYS A 70 -1.38 9.66 10.75
C LYS A 70 -0.65 8.66 11.64
N ALA A 71 -1.34 7.94 12.52
CA ALA A 71 -0.68 7.15 13.53
C ALA A 71 0.02 5.93 12.89
N PRO A 72 1.35 5.79 13.02
CA PRO A 72 2.13 4.77 12.32
C PRO A 72 1.84 3.33 12.80
N PHE A 73 0.94 3.15 13.77
CA PHE A 73 0.45 1.84 14.19
C PHE A 73 -0.84 1.41 13.48
N LYS A 74 -1.51 2.31 12.71
CA LYS A 74 -2.65 1.92 11.87
C LYS A 74 -2.24 0.98 10.74
N ILE A 75 -0.98 1.01 10.33
CA ILE A 75 -0.33 -0.04 9.55
C ILE A 75 1.09 -0.19 10.10
N ASP A 76 1.23 -1.04 11.12
CA ASP A 76 2.55 -1.39 11.62
C ASP A 76 3.14 -2.50 10.73
N VAL A 77 3.67 -2.12 9.56
CA VAL A 77 4.42 -3.03 8.67
C VAL A 77 5.63 -3.61 9.40
N ASN A 78 6.21 -2.85 10.34
CA ASN A 78 7.29 -3.31 11.22
C ASN A 78 6.85 -4.42 12.21
N SER A 79 5.54 -4.60 12.40
CA SER A 79 4.96 -5.65 13.25
C SER A 79 4.47 -6.87 12.47
N ILE A 80 4.33 -6.79 11.14
CA ILE A 80 3.89 -7.92 10.30
C ILE A 80 4.88 -9.10 10.39
N GLY A 81 6.14 -8.86 10.77
CA GLY A 81 7.14 -9.92 11.06
C GLY A 81 7.76 -9.89 12.46
N LYS A 82 7.30 -9.05 13.38
CA LYS A 82 7.92 -8.92 14.73
C LYS A 82 6.97 -9.12 15.90
N ILE A 83 5.68 -9.29 15.68
CA ILE A 83 4.79 -9.80 16.73
C ILE A 83 5.10 -11.30 16.87
N GLN A 84 6.07 -11.63 17.73
CA GLN A 84 6.09 -12.94 18.35
C GLN A 84 4.78 -13.06 19.14
N PRO A 85 3.91 -14.04 18.84
CA PRO A 85 2.84 -14.39 19.76
C PRO A 85 3.49 -14.73 21.10
N ILE A 86 2.82 -14.40 22.20
CA ILE A 86 3.11 -15.05 23.49
C ILE A 86 2.81 -16.52 23.26
N ILE A 87 3.84 -17.32 22.94
CA ILE A 87 3.73 -18.77 22.83
C ILE A 87 3.46 -19.26 24.25
N PRO A 88 2.29 -19.83 24.56
CA PRO A 88 2.13 -20.57 25.80
C PRO A 88 3.14 -21.72 25.74
N ASP A 89 3.94 -21.87 26.78
CA ASP A 89 5.12 -22.76 26.88
C ASP A 89 4.82 -24.27 26.71
N ASN A 90 3.63 -24.64 26.22
CA ASN A 90 3.21 -26.01 25.90
C ASN A 90 2.02 -26.10 24.91
N GLY A 91 1.75 -25.06 24.11
CA GLY A 91 0.66 -25.07 23.13
C GLY A 91 1.06 -25.68 21.78
N ASN A 92 0.27 -26.62 21.26
CA ASN A 92 0.49 -27.24 19.95
C ASN A 92 0.45 -26.17 18.84
N ILE A 93 1.60 -25.84 18.24
CA ILE A 93 1.78 -24.77 17.21
C ILE A 93 1.07 -25.10 15.88
N THR A 94 0.41 -26.26 15.80
CA THR A 94 -0.19 -26.81 14.58
C THR A 94 -1.67 -26.46 14.41
N THR A 95 -2.27 -25.79 15.39
CA THR A 95 -3.70 -25.44 15.42
C THR A 95 -3.92 -23.96 15.68
N GLY A 96 -4.91 -23.34 15.04
CA GLY A 96 -5.27 -21.94 15.21
C GLY A 96 -5.24 -21.13 13.91
N GLU A 97 -5.50 -19.84 14.02
CA GLU A 97 -5.61 -18.94 12.87
C GLU A 97 -4.33 -18.11 12.67
N PHE A 98 -3.95 -17.88 11.42
CA PHE A 98 -2.94 -16.91 11.02
C PHE A 98 -3.46 -16.04 9.89
N HIS A 99 -2.69 -15.05 9.48
CA HIS A 99 -3.13 -14.03 8.55
C HIS A 99 -2.22 -13.91 7.34
N VAL A 100 -2.82 -13.75 6.17
CA VAL A 100 -2.13 -13.37 4.93
C VAL A 100 -2.48 -11.91 4.63
N VAL A 101 -1.46 -11.07 4.45
CA VAL A 101 -1.60 -9.62 4.25
C VAL A 101 -1.02 -9.21 2.91
N MET A 102 -1.81 -8.50 2.10
CA MET A 102 -1.39 -7.94 0.81
C MET A 102 -0.86 -6.51 0.96
N LEU A 103 -0.17 -6.00 -0.07
CA LEU A 103 0.42 -4.64 -0.07
C LEU A 103 -0.62 -3.52 0.00
N ASN A 104 -1.85 -3.74 -0.45
CA ASN A 104 -2.96 -2.81 -0.26
C ASN A 104 -3.50 -2.79 1.19
N GLY A 105 -2.99 -3.64 2.08
CA GLY A 105 -3.46 -3.82 3.45
C GLY A 105 -4.60 -4.83 3.60
N GLN A 106 -5.09 -5.44 2.52
CA GLN A 106 -6.10 -6.50 2.60
C GLN A 106 -5.57 -7.68 3.41
N LYS A 107 -6.35 -8.11 4.39
CA LYS A 107 -6.01 -9.19 5.32
C LYS A 107 -6.98 -10.35 5.16
N THR A 108 -6.46 -11.56 5.05
CA THR A 108 -7.24 -12.80 4.98
C THR A 108 -6.82 -13.76 6.09
N THR A 109 -7.79 -14.27 6.83
CA THR A 109 -7.55 -15.26 7.89
C THR A 109 -7.62 -16.68 7.33
N LEU A 110 -6.64 -17.48 7.69
CA LEU A 110 -6.48 -18.89 7.31
C LEU A 110 -6.20 -19.74 8.56
N SER A 111 -6.59 -21.01 8.51
CA SER A 111 -6.35 -21.99 9.59
C SER A 111 -5.02 -22.70 9.38
N LEU A 112 -4.24 -22.91 10.45
CA LEU A 112 -2.97 -23.65 10.40
C LEU A 112 -3.19 -25.13 10.04
N GLU A 113 -4.30 -25.70 10.50
CA GLU A 113 -4.67 -27.10 10.29
C GLU A 113 -4.86 -27.43 8.81
N GLU A 114 -5.45 -26.48 8.06
CA GLU A 114 -5.72 -26.59 6.62
C GLU A 114 -4.51 -26.22 5.74
N ASN A 115 -3.47 -25.59 6.32
CA ASN A 115 -2.37 -24.97 5.58
C ASN A 115 -0.99 -25.45 6.04
N LYS A 116 -0.87 -26.72 6.48
CA LYS A 116 0.39 -27.27 7.02
C LYS A 116 1.59 -27.08 6.09
N THR A 117 1.41 -27.34 4.79
CA THR A 117 2.44 -27.17 3.76
C THR A 117 2.30 -25.84 3.01
N ILE A 118 3.41 -25.33 2.47
CA ILE A 118 3.40 -24.10 1.66
C ILE A 118 2.55 -24.29 0.38
N ILE A 119 2.56 -25.48 -0.22
CA ILE A 119 1.71 -25.80 -1.37
C ILE A 119 0.21 -25.74 -1.02
N ALA A 120 -0.18 -26.25 0.15
CA ALA A 120 -1.56 -26.14 0.63
C ALA A 120 -1.95 -24.69 0.89
N LEU A 121 -1.04 -23.91 1.51
CA LEU A 121 -1.21 -22.47 1.69
C LEU A 121 -1.48 -21.76 0.36
N ARG A 122 -0.64 -21.98 -0.65
CA ARG A 122 -0.81 -21.37 -1.98
C ARG A 122 -2.13 -21.72 -2.62
N SER A 123 -2.54 -22.98 -2.50
CA SER A 123 -3.82 -23.47 -3.01
C SER A 123 -5.01 -22.81 -2.33
N ASN A 124 -4.96 -22.62 -1.01
CA ASN A 124 -6.04 -21.96 -0.27
C ASN A 124 -6.06 -20.45 -0.48
N ILE A 125 -4.91 -19.80 -0.66
CA ILE A 125 -4.82 -18.40 -1.12
C ILE A 125 -5.49 -18.27 -2.49
N PHE A 126 -5.20 -19.16 -3.43
CA PHE A 126 -5.87 -19.13 -4.74
C PHE A 126 -7.39 -19.27 -4.60
N LYS A 127 -7.88 -20.23 -3.81
CA LYS A 127 -9.32 -20.40 -3.58
C LYS A 127 -9.99 -19.15 -2.99
N LYS A 128 -9.37 -18.52 -1.98
CA LYS A 128 -9.97 -17.37 -1.27
C LYS A 128 -9.79 -16.04 -1.99
N LEU A 129 -8.62 -15.82 -2.58
CA LEU A 129 -8.21 -14.52 -3.13
C LEU A 129 -8.13 -14.50 -4.65
N GLN A 130 -8.30 -15.65 -5.32
CA GLN A 130 -8.19 -15.80 -6.78
C GLN A 130 -6.82 -15.38 -7.34
N VAL A 131 -5.79 -15.35 -6.48
CA VAL A 131 -4.40 -15.08 -6.90
C VAL A 131 -3.76 -16.38 -7.37
N ASN A 132 -3.40 -16.47 -8.64
CA ASN A 132 -2.75 -17.65 -9.22
C ASN A 132 -1.50 -18.05 -8.43
N GLN A 133 -1.33 -19.34 -8.13
CA GLN A 133 -0.23 -19.86 -7.30
C GLN A 133 1.16 -19.46 -7.79
N ALA A 134 1.38 -19.43 -9.11
CA ALA A 134 2.66 -19.04 -9.72
C ALA A 134 2.98 -17.54 -9.56
N LYS A 135 1.97 -16.72 -9.24
CA LYS A 135 2.11 -15.27 -9.00
C LYS A 135 2.23 -14.94 -7.51
N GLN A 136 2.11 -15.92 -6.62
CA GLN A 136 2.19 -15.70 -5.19
C GLN A 136 3.65 -15.69 -4.75
N LYS A 137 4.12 -14.60 -4.18
CA LYS A 137 5.38 -14.53 -3.44
C LYS A 137 5.06 -14.33 -1.97
N LEU A 138 5.35 -15.33 -1.15
CA LEU A 138 5.00 -15.35 0.27
C LEU A 138 6.25 -15.04 1.08
N ILE A 139 6.19 -14.00 1.91
CA ILE A 139 7.32 -13.57 2.74
C ILE A 139 6.90 -13.60 4.21
N TYR A 140 7.76 -14.16 5.05
CA TYR A 140 7.63 -14.12 6.49
C TYR A 140 8.98 -13.82 7.12
N ASN A 141 9.05 -12.80 7.99
CA ASN A 141 10.29 -12.35 8.65
C ASN A 141 11.46 -12.12 7.68
N GLY A 142 11.18 -11.53 6.51
CA GLY A 142 12.18 -11.28 5.46
C GLY A 142 12.59 -12.51 4.64
N VAL A 143 12.03 -13.69 4.93
CA VAL A 143 12.35 -14.93 4.22
C VAL A 143 11.20 -15.33 3.31
N GLU A 144 11.51 -15.62 2.04
CA GLU A 144 10.54 -16.16 1.09
C GLU A 144 10.23 -17.63 1.36
N LEU A 145 8.94 -17.96 1.48
CA LEU A 145 8.48 -19.32 1.73
C LEU A 145 8.65 -20.19 0.48
N GLN A 146 9.43 -21.26 0.63
CA GLN A 146 9.73 -22.24 -0.41
C GLN A 146 8.78 -23.44 -0.34
N ASP A 147 8.35 -23.92 -1.50
CA ASP A 147 7.50 -25.12 -1.62
C ASP A 147 8.22 -26.40 -1.21
N THR A 148 9.55 -26.42 -1.34
CA THR A 148 10.42 -27.52 -0.95
C THR A 148 11.55 -27.01 -0.07
N VAL A 149 11.79 -27.68 1.05
CA VAL A 149 12.92 -27.45 1.97
C VAL A 149 13.61 -28.79 2.14
N ASP A 150 14.92 -28.87 1.93
CA ASP A 150 15.70 -30.12 2.08
C ASP A 150 15.08 -31.35 1.38
N ARG A 151 14.59 -31.17 0.14
CA ARG A 151 13.94 -32.22 -0.69
C ARG A 151 12.63 -32.78 -0.14
N ARG A 152 12.02 -32.15 0.87
CA ARG A 152 10.66 -32.45 1.34
C ARG A 152 9.74 -31.23 1.14
N PRO A 153 8.41 -31.41 1.15
CA PRO A 153 7.49 -30.28 1.18
C PRO A 153 7.82 -29.31 2.33
N GLY A 154 7.91 -28.03 2.01
CA GLY A 154 8.06 -26.97 3.00
C GLY A 154 6.79 -26.82 3.82
N ASN A 155 6.94 -26.63 5.13
CA ASN A 155 5.86 -26.46 6.09
C ASN A 155 5.89 -25.09 6.74
N LEU A 156 4.74 -24.61 7.22
CA LEU A 156 4.66 -23.37 8.00
C LEU A 156 5.56 -23.40 9.26
N SER A 157 5.69 -24.58 9.89
CA SER A 157 6.54 -24.80 11.05
C SER A 157 8.03 -24.60 10.75
N ASP A 158 8.48 -24.83 9.50
CA ASP A 158 9.89 -24.62 9.10
C ASP A 158 10.28 -23.14 9.23
N TYR A 159 9.31 -22.25 9.10
CA TYR A 159 9.46 -20.79 9.23
C TYR A 159 8.96 -20.26 10.58
N LYS A 160 8.56 -21.15 11.50
CA LYS A 160 7.98 -20.81 12.81
C LYS A 160 6.70 -19.96 12.71
N ILE A 161 5.92 -20.15 11.64
CA ILE A 161 4.62 -19.51 11.49
C ILE A 161 3.62 -20.23 12.39
N GLY A 162 3.02 -19.50 13.32
CA GLY A 162 2.04 -20.01 14.27
C GLY A 162 0.81 -19.11 14.39
N PRO A 163 -0.04 -19.33 15.42
CA PRO A 163 -1.27 -18.58 15.59
C PRO A 163 -1.02 -17.08 15.74
N GLY A 164 -1.82 -16.28 15.05
CA GLY A 164 -1.75 -14.81 15.06
C GLY A 164 -0.65 -14.22 14.19
N CYS A 165 0.23 -15.03 13.57
CA CYS A 165 1.28 -14.53 12.68
C CYS A 165 0.72 -13.94 11.38
N HIS A 166 1.50 -13.05 10.75
CA HIS A 166 1.16 -12.41 9.49
C HIS A 166 2.19 -12.77 8.42
N VAL A 167 1.73 -13.43 7.37
CA VAL A 167 2.52 -13.72 6.16
C VAL A 167 2.19 -12.67 5.12
N GLN A 168 3.21 -12.03 4.56
CA GLN A 168 3.01 -11.07 3.48
C GLN A 168 2.82 -11.82 2.14
N LEU A 169 1.77 -11.46 1.41
CA LEU A 169 1.53 -11.91 0.04
C LEU A 169 1.83 -10.78 -0.93
N ILE A 170 2.88 -10.98 -1.72
CA ILE A 170 3.23 -10.16 -2.88
C ILE A 170 2.67 -10.84 -4.13
N VAL A 171 1.89 -10.10 -4.92
CA VAL A 171 1.37 -10.60 -6.20
C VAL A 171 2.30 -10.14 -7.32
N VAL A 172 3.10 -11.07 -7.83
CA VAL A 172 4.01 -10.85 -8.95
C VAL A 172 3.20 -10.97 -10.24
N LEU A 173 2.93 -9.83 -10.88
CA LEU A 173 2.14 -9.79 -12.11
C LEU A 173 2.94 -10.30 -13.31
N TYR A 174 4.23 -9.97 -13.30
CA TYR A 174 5.17 -10.35 -14.34
C TYR A 174 6.55 -10.64 -13.74
N ASN A 175 7.05 -11.84 -14.01
CA ASN A 175 8.39 -12.27 -13.61
C ASN A 175 9.28 -12.30 -14.84
N ILE A 176 10.41 -11.63 -14.77
CA ILE A 176 11.26 -11.37 -15.94
C ILE A 176 12.34 -12.44 -15.99
N THR A 177 12.22 -13.35 -16.95
CA THR A 177 13.30 -14.31 -17.20
C THR A 177 14.48 -13.57 -17.84
N ARG A 178 15.72 -14.06 -17.65
CA ARG A 178 16.92 -13.48 -18.30
C ARG A 178 16.79 -13.37 -19.83
N ALA A 179 15.95 -14.21 -20.46
CA ALA A 179 15.69 -14.20 -21.90
C ALA A 179 14.69 -13.11 -22.36
N GLU A 180 13.87 -12.59 -21.44
CA GLU A 180 12.83 -11.57 -21.70
C GLU A 180 13.08 -10.29 -20.89
N ALA A 181 14.35 -9.96 -20.63
CA ALA A 181 14.74 -8.82 -19.80
C ALA A 181 14.03 -7.54 -20.25
N LEU A 182 13.15 -7.01 -19.40
CA LEU A 182 12.38 -5.80 -19.64
C LEU A 182 13.34 -4.60 -19.72
N LYS A 183 13.58 -4.11 -20.93
CA LYS A 183 14.48 -2.98 -21.18
C LYS A 183 13.76 -1.66 -21.10
N SER A 184 12.51 -1.65 -21.54
CA SER A 184 11.67 -0.47 -21.61
C SER A 184 10.34 -0.73 -20.96
N LEU A 185 9.76 0.34 -20.45
CA LEU A 185 8.45 0.32 -19.84
C LEU A 185 7.68 1.54 -20.32
N VAL A 186 6.42 1.33 -20.69
CA VAL A 186 5.48 2.39 -21.02
C VAL A 186 4.25 2.24 -20.14
N PHE A 187 3.92 3.31 -19.43
CA PHE A 187 2.64 3.51 -18.78
C PHE A 187 1.81 4.45 -19.66
N ASP A 188 0.59 4.03 -19.99
CA ASP A 188 -0.23 4.65 -21.01
C ASP A 188 -1.66 4.80 -20.47
N LEU A 189 -2.09 6.02 -20.18
CA LEU A 189 -3.32 6.32 -19.43
C LEU A 189 -4.28 7.13 -20.29
N HIS A 190 -5.52 6.67 -20.40
CA HIS A 190 -6.62 7.36 -21.06
C HIS A 190 -7.79 7.59 -20.11
N TRP A 191 -8.48 8.71 -20.30
CA TRP A 191 -9.73 9.01 -19.61
C TRP A 191 -10.67 9.87 -20.44
N GLY A 192 -11.96 9.80 -20.15
CA GLY A 192 -12.95 10.79 -20.58
C GLY A 192 -13.23 11.79 -19.47
N TYR A 193 -13.65 13.00 -19.86
CA TYR A 193 -13.95 14.07 -18.91
C TYR A 193 -15.07 13.68 -17.93
N PRO A 194 -15.11 14.28 -16.73
CA PRO A 194 -16.11 13.94 -15.73
C PRO A 194 -17.55 13.99 -16.26
N ALA A 195 -18.38 13.03 -15.82
CA ALA A 195 -19.73 12.83 -16.37
C ALA A 195 -20.63 14.07 -16.37
N ASN A 196 -20.52 14.87 -15.30
CA ASN A 196 -21.34 16.06 -15.07
C ASN A 196 -20.48 17.34 -15.00
N GLY A 197 -19.26 17.32 -15.54
CA GLY A 197 -18.25 18.35 -15.27
C GLY A 197 -17.64 19.01 -16.51
N SER A 198 -16.92 20.10 -16.25
CA SER A 198 -15.96 20.69 -17.18
C SER A 198 -14.72 19.80 -17.33
N GLN A 199 -13.82 20.18 -18.24
CA GLN A 199 -12.51 19.55 -18.39
C GLN A 199 -11.81 19.37 -17.03
N ASP A 200 -11.29 18.17 -16.81
CA ASP A 200 -10.49 17.81 -15.65
C ASP A 200 -9.52 16.67 -16.01
N TYR A 201 -8.55 16.44 -15.13
CA TYR A 201 -7.38 15.61 -15.39
C TYR A 201 -7.33 14.42 -14.43
N LEU A 202 -7.13 13.25 -15.02
CA LEU A 202 -6.75 12.05 -14.30
C LEU A 202 -5.27 11.85 -14.57
N ASP A 203 -4.47 11.92 -13.50
CA ASP A 203 -3.03 11.95 -13.59
C ASP A 203 -2.43 10.58 -13.31
N GLY A 204 -1.58 10.14 -14.24
CA GLY A 204 -0.64 9.07 -14.08
C GLY A 204 0.71 9.63 -13.67
N SER A 205 1.26 9.14 -12.57
CA SER A 205 2.56 9.61 -12.07
C SER A 205 3.48 8.42 -11.79
N CYS A 206 4.78 8.64 -11.95
CA CYS A 206 5.80 7.66 -11.56
C CYS A 206 6.73 8.25 -10.50
N LEU A 207 6.80 7.60 -9.34
CA LEU A 207 7.71 7.97 -8.26
C LEU A 207 8.84 6.95 -8.16
N LEU A 208 10.07 7.43 -8.33
CA LEU A 208 11.30 6.65 -8.28
C LEU A 208 11.88 6.67 -6.87
N TYR A 209 12.35 5.51 -6.43
CA TYR A 209 13.00 5.33 -5.14
C TYR A 209 14.35 4.66 -5.28
N ALA A 210 15.26 5.06 -4.40
CA ALA A 210 16.53 4.39 -4.12
C ALA A 210 16.44 3.73 -2.75
N GLY A 211 16.18 2.42 -2.74
CA GLY A 211 15.76 1.71 -1.54
C GLY A 211 14.42 2.25 -1.03
N ASP A 212 14.42 2.78 0.19
CA ASP A 212 13.29 3.44 0.85
C ASP A 212 13.26 4.97 0.65
N THR A 213 14.27 5.52 -0.03
CA THR A 213 14.43 6.97 -0.17
C THR A 213 13.79 7.44 -1.48
N PHE A 214 12.84 8.37 -1.38
CA PHE A 214 12.28 9.05 -2.55
C PHE A 214 13.39 9.77 -3.31
N TRP A 215 13.45 9.54 -4.62
CA TRP A 215 14.46 10.15 -5.48
C TRP A 215 13.85 11.19 -6.41
N ARG A 216 12.84 10.81 -7.19
CA ARG A 216 12.31 11.69 -8.24
C ARG A 216 10.88 11.32 -8.61
N LYS A 217 10.13 12.31 -9.08
CA LYS A 217 8.77 12.14 -9.63
C LYS A 217 8.71 12.58 -11.09
N TYR A 218 7.96 11.83 -11.88
CA TYR A 218 7.49 12.18 -13.22
C TYR A 218 5.98 12.29 -13.20
N ASP A 219 5.47 13.49 -13.48
CA ASP A 219 4.05 13.84 -13.57
C ASP A 219 3.86 14.93 -14.64
N TYR A 220 2.65 15.50 -14.74
CA TYR A 220 2.32 16.55 -15.71
C TYR A 220 3.23 17.79 -15.62
N ALA A 221 3.78 18.10 -14.44
CA ALA A 221 4.65 19.26 -14.22
C ALA A 221 6.14 18.90 -14.39
N SER A 222 6.50 17.67 -14.05
CA SER A 222 7.87 17.17 -13.96
C SER A 222 8.19 16.23 -15.13
N VAL A 223 7.97 16.72 -16.34
CA VAL A 223 7.87 15.84 -17.52
C VAL A 223 9.19 15.25 -18.00
N TYR A 224 10.32 15.93 -17.75
CA TYR A 224 11.63 15.51 -18.22
C TYR A 224 12.73 16.18 -17.41
N TYR A 225 13.82 15.45 -17.17
CA TYR A 225 15.00 15.96 -16.48
C TYR A 225 16.21 15.75 -17.39
N PRO A 226 16.88 16.81 -17.87
CA PRO A 226 18.04 16.67 -18.76
C PRO A 226 19.19 15.85 -18.16
N SER A 227 19.37 15.92 -16.83
CA SER A 227 20.36 15.13 -16.09
C SER A 227 19.96 13.66 -15.88
N PHE A 228 18.74 13.29 -16.26
CA PHE A 228 18.20 11.93 -16.17
C PHE A 228 17.33 11.64 -17.41
N PRO A 229 17.96 11.43 -18.59
CA PRO A 229 17.25 11.38 -19.87
C PRO A 229 16.52 10.05 -20.12
N HIS A 230 16.61 9.09 -19.19
CA HIS A 230 16.08 7.73 -19.35
C HIS A 230 14.58 7.60 -19.07
N MET A 231 13.93 8.68 -18.64
CA MET A 231 12.50 8.73 -18.39
C MET A 231 11.88 10.02 -18.88
N LYS A 232 10.65 9.92 -19.38
CA LYS A 232 9.87 11.06 -19.86
C LYS A 232 8.38 10.85 -19.63
N HIS A 233 7.70 11.91 -19.24
CA HIS A 233 6.25 12.04 -19.26
C HIS A 233 5.82 12.92 -20.44
N SER A 234 4.65 12.66 -21.00
CA SER A 234 4.08 13.45 -22.11
C SER A 234 3.55 14.83 -21.73
N GLY A 235 3.35 15.14 -20.44
CA GLY A 235 2.32 16.09 -20.01
C GLY A 235 0.90 15.65 -20.39
N ASP A 236 -0.07 16.55 -20.23
CA ASP A 236 -1.47 16.33 -20.58
C ASP A 236 -1.71 16.46 -22.08
N MET A 237 -2.21 15.39 -22.70
CA MET A 237 -2.68 15.41 -24.10
C MET A 237 -4.21 15.41 -24.10
N MET A 238 -4.81 16.57 -24.33
CA MET A 238 -6.26 16.78 -24.22
C MET A 238 -6.92 16.90 -25.59
N ASP A 239 -7.94 16.08 -25.86
CA ASP A 239 -8.85 16.23 -27.00
C ASP A 239 -10.19 16.79 -26.52
N ASN A 240 -10.33 18.12 -26.62
CA ASN A 240 -11.53 18.82 -26.19
C ASN A 240 -12.77 18.52 -27.04
N ALA A 241 -12.60 18.12 -28.30
CA ALA A 241 -13.73 17.81 -29.18
C ALA A 241 -14.37 16.47 -28.76
N LYS A 242 -13.53 15.48 -28.43
CA LYS A 242 -13.98 14.17 -27.93
C LYS A 242 -14.20 14.15 -26.42
N LYS A 243 -13.72 15.16 -25.70
CA LYS A 243 -13.71 15.23 -24.23
C LYS A 243 -12.91 14.08 -23.61
N GLU A 244 -11.73 13.85 -24.17
CA GLU A 244 -10.81 12.79 -23.77
C GLU A 244 -9.46 13.39 -23.37
N GLY A 245 -8.79 12.72 -22.44
CA GLY A 245 -7.43 13.03 -22.02
C GLY A 245 -6.56 11.79 -22.08
N HIS A 246 -5.26 12.03 -22.26
CA HIS A 246 -4.25 11.01 -22.43
C HIS A 246 -2.93 11.44 -21.81
N GLN A 247 -2.25 10.52 -21.13
CA GLN A 247 -0.90 10.71 -20.60
C GLN A 247 -0.07 9.45 -20.85
N ARG A 248 1.22 9.65 -21.11
CA ARG A 248 2.18 8.56 -21.32
C ARG A 248 3.46 8.83 -20.55
N ILE A 249 3.93 7.82 -19.82
CA ILE A 249 5.24 7.79 -19.17
C ILE A 249 6.06 6.68 -19.82
N ALA A 250 7.25 7.00 -20.29
CA ALA A 250 8.20 6.04 -20.85
C ALA A 250 9.47 5.98 -20.00
N ALA A 251 9.99 4.77 -19.75
CA ALA A 251 11.22 4.53 -19.03
C ALA A 251 12.12 3.53 -19.77
N LYS A 252 13.42 3.82 -19.83
CA LYS A 252 14.47 2.90 -20.29
C LYS A 252 15.12 2.23 -19.08
N LEU A 253 14.48 1.16 -18.60
CA LEU A 253 14.82 0.45 -17.37
C LEU A 253 16.26 -0.09 -17.34
N ASP A 254 16.78 -0.51 -18.50
CA ASP A 254 18.15 -1.01 -18.67
C ASP A 254 19.21 0.10 -18.59
N GLN A 255 18.80 1.36 -18.71
CA GLN A 255 19.66 2.54 -18.62
C GLN A 255 19.48 3.32 -17.32
N LEU A 256 18.51 2.94 -16.47
CA LEU A 256 18.36 3.56 -15.15
C LEU A 256 19.62 3.29 -14.30
N PRO A 257 20.09 4.28 -13.52
CA PRO A 257 21.16 4.06 -12.55
C PRO A 257 20.84 2.90 -11.59
N GLN A 258 21.89 2.22 -11.12
CA GLN A 258 21.73 1.07 -10.21
C GLN A 258 21.03 1.46 -8.90
N ASP A 259 21.24 2.69 -8.44
CA ASP A 259 20.61 3.23 -7.24
C ASP A 259 19.07 3.30 -7.38
N VAL A 260 18.50 3.33 -8.60
CA VAL A 260 17.04 3.33 -8.79
C VAL A 260 16.57 1.91 -8.59
N THR A 261 15.95 1.61 -7.45
CA THR A 261 15.52 0.24 -7.14
C THR A 261 14.04 0.02 -7.43
N GLN A 262 13.22 1.07 -7.37
CA GLN A 262 11.76 0.94 -7.43
C GLN A 262 11.10 2.12 -8.18
N LEU A 263 10.11 1.80 -9.00
CA LEU A 263 9.25 2.75 -9.70
C LEU A 263 7.79 2.46 -9.30
N TYR A 264 7.16 3.39 -8.61
CA TYR A 264 5.75 3.30 -8.24
C TYR A 264 4.90 4.06 -9.25
N PHE A 265 3.97 3.36 -9.91
CA PHE A 265 3.00 3.97 -10.81
C PHE A 265 1.70 4.25 -10.05
N VAL A 266 1.29 5.51 -10.07
CA VAL A 266 0.16 6.03 -9.31
C VAL A 266 -0.84 6.64 -10.28
N LEU A 267 -2.11 6.40 -10.01
CA LEU A 267 -3.23 7.07 -10.65
C LEU A 267 -3.91 7.98 -9.64
N SER A 268 -4.13 9.25 -9.96
CA SER A 268 -4.76 10.21 -9.05
C SER A 268 -5.63 11.25 -9.75
N SER A 269 -6.70 11.70 -9.12
CA SER A 269 -7.49 12.82 -9.64
C SER A 269 -6.77 14.16 -9.44
N TRP A 270 -7.10 15.18 -10.26
CA TRP A 270 -6.62 16.54 -10.05
C TRP A 270 -7.60 17.42 -9.26
N LYS A 271 -8.73 17.83 -9.88
CA LYS A 271 -9.79 18.60 -9.19
C LYS A 271 -10.96 17.74 -8.75
N SER A 272 -11.26 16.69 -9.50
CA SER A 272 -12.35 15.77 -9.18
C SER A 272 -12.11 15.13 -7.82
N PRO A 273 -13.17 14.97 -7.00
CA PRO A 273 -13.01 14.48 -5.64
C PRO A 273 -12.63 13.00 -5.60
N THR A 274 -12.85 12.23 -6.67
CA THR A 274 -12.41 10.84 -6.78
C THR A 274 -12.13 10.44 -8.24
N ILE A 275 -11.37 9.35 -8.42
CA ILE A 275 -11.11 8.72 -9.72
C ILE A 275 -12.41 8.29 -10.43
N GLY A 276 -13.44 7.91 -9.67
CA GLY A 276 -14.72 7.45 -10.22
C GLY A 276 -15.53 8.50 -10.98
N HIS A 277 -15.12 9.77 -10.96
CA HIS A 277 -15.78 10.84 -11.70
C HIS A 277 -15.46 10.79 -13.20
N PHE A 278 -14.30 10.27 -13.57
CA PHE A 278 -13.83 10.20 -14.96
C PHE A 278 -14.54 9.10 -15.73
N LYS A 279 -14.86 9.38 -17.00
CA LYS A 279 -15.51 8.39 -17.88
C LYS A 279 -14.49 7.40 -18.39
N THR A 280 -14.85 6.12 -18.35
CA THR A 280 -14.11 5.03 -19.00
C THR A 280 -12.59 5.13 -18.83
N PRO A 281 -12.05 5.38 -17.61
CA PRO A 281 -10.62 5.45 -17.42
C PRO A 281 -10.02 4.07 -17.72
N SER A 282 -8.88 4.07 -18.39
CA SER A 282 -8.14 2.85 -18.72
C SER A 282 -6.64 3.14 -18.73
N PHE A 283 -5.84 2.14 -18.39
CA PHE A 283 -4.39 2.25 -18.52
C PHE A 283 -3.82 0.96 -19.06
N LYS A 284 -2.63 1.06 -19.65
CA LYS A 284 -1.77 -0.09 -19.95
C LYS A 284 -0.39 0.15 -19.39
N LEU A 285 0.23 -0.92 -18.92
CA LEU A 285 1.65 -0.96 -18.61
C LEU A 285 2.27 -2.06 -19.46
N TYR A 286 3.21 -1.73 -20.34
CA TYR A 286 3.75 -2.68 -21.31
C TYR A 286 5.24 -2.43 -21.60
N ASP A 287 5.92 -3.45 -22.13
CA ASP A 287 7.23 -3.25 -22.76
C ASP A 287 7.00 -2.62 -24.13
N GLU A 288 7.75 -1.57 -24.46
CA GLU A 288 7.71 -0.94 -25.78
C GLU A 288 7.96 -1.94 -26.92
N ALA A 289 8.76 -2.99 -26.69
CA ALA A 289 8.99 -4.05 -27.65
C ALA A 289 7.82 -5.06 -27.79
N GLN A 290 6.91 -5.11 -26.82
CA GLN A 290 5.78 -6.04 -26.76
C GLN A 290 4.50 -5.31 -26.28
N PRO A 291 3.96 -4.35 -27.07
CA PRO A 291 2.86 -3.48 -26.63
C PRO A 291 1.54 -4.20 -26.34
N ASP A 292 1.35 -5.39 -26.91
CA ASP A 292 0.15 -6.21 -26.69
C ASP A 292 0.24 -7.05 -25.40
N LYS A 293 1.43 -7.08 -24.76
CA LYS A 293 1.66 -7.83 -23.52
C LYS A 293 1.56 -6.89 -22.33
N GLU A 294 0.39 -6.83 -21.72
CA GLU A 294 0.17 -6.06 -20.50
C GLU A 294 0.93 -6.68 -19.30
N LEU A 295 1.74 -5.86 -18.66
CA LEU A 295 2.58 -6.21 -17.50
C LEU A 295 1.90 -5.92 -16.17
N CYS A 296 0.88 -5.06 -16.17
CA CYS A 296 0.09 -4.73 -14.98
C CYS A 296 -1.40 -4.78 -15.29
N THR A 297 -2.13 -5.53 -14.47
CA THR A 297 -3.60 -5.61 -14.50
C THR A 297 -4.17 -5.02 -13.22
N TYR A 298 -5.05 -4.03 -13.34
CA TYR A 298 -5.80 -3.47 -12.21
C TYR A 298 -7.17 -2.95 -12.68
N THR A 299 -8.23 -3.25 -11.93
CA THR A 299 -9.58 -2.74 -12.24
C THR A 299 -9.75 -1.35 -11.63
N ILE A 300 -9.63 -0.29 -12.44
CA ILE A 300 -9.69 1.11 -11.97
C ILE A 300 -10.93 1.40 -11.10
N GLN A 301 -12.07 0.77 -11.40
CA GLN A 301 -13.32 0.93 -10.66
C GLN A 301 -13.19 0.58 -9.16
N GLN A 302 -12.23 -0.27 -8.78
CA GLN A 302 -11.92 -0.54 -7.37
C GLN A 302 -11.47 0.72 -6.63
N ALA A 303 -10.85 1.68 -7.32
CA ALA A 303 -10.44 2.98 -6.78
C ALA A 303 -11.46 4.11 -7.01
N ALA A 304 -12.67 3.80 -7.48
CA ALA A 304 -13.66 4.82 -7.89
C ALA A 304 -14.00 5.83 -6.77
N ASN A 305 -13.92 5.41 -5.50
CA ASN A 305 -14.21 6.26 -4.34
C ASN A 305 -12.96 6.88 -3.70
N SER A 306 -11.79 6.71 -4.32
CA SER A 306 -10.52 7.24 -3.82
C SER A 306 -10.00 8.36 -4.73
N GLN A 307 -9.19 9.26 -4.15
CA GLN A 307 -8.48 10.30 -4.90
C GLN A 307 -7.24 9.74 -5.60
N ALA A 308 -6.60 8.73 -5.04
CA ALA A 308 -5.41 8.14 -5.62
C ALA A 308 -5.30 6.63 -5.34
N VAL A 309 -4.68 5.92 -6.26
CA VAL A 309 -4.29 4.52 -6.10
C VAL A 309 -2.88 4.29 -6.62
N ILE A 310 -2.06 3.64 -5.81
CA ILE A 310 -0.77 3.09 -6.24
C ILE A 310 -1.08 1.77 -6.95
N LEU A 311 -0.97 1.75 -8.27
CA LEU A 311 -1.37 0.63 -9.11
C LEU A 311 -0.40 -0.54 -8.93
N CYS A 312 0.89 -0.27 -9.17
CA CYS A 312 1.95 -1.27 -9.15
C CYS A 312 3.30 -0.65 -8.77
N CYS A 313 4.22 -1.54 -8.41
CA CYS A 313 5.63 -1.25 -8.24
C CYS A 313 6.43 -2.06 -9.26
N VAL A 314 7.25 -1.38 -10.06
CA VAL A 314 8.27 -2.01 -10.88
C VAL A 314 9.58 -1.97 -10.10
N SER A 315 10.03 -3.13 -9.65
CA SER A 315 11.12 -3.27 -8.68
C SER A 315 12.28 -4.02 -9.32
N ARG A 316 13.52 -3.58 -9.05
CA ARG A 316 14.71 -4.37 -9.39
C ARG A 316 14.69 -5.66 -8.58
N ALA A 317 14.79 -6.77 -9.29
CA ALA A 317 15.15 -8.07 -8.75
C ALA A 317 16.68 -8.25 -8.81
N GLY A 318 17.19 -9.34 -8.22
CA GLY A 318 18.61 -9.68 -8.29
C GLY A 318 19.14 -9.72 -9.73
N GLU A 319 20.45 -9.49 -9.88
CA GLU A 319 21.18 -9.55 -11.17
C GLU A 319 20.70 -8.54 -12.23
N GLY A 320 20.13 -7.40 -11.81
CA GLY A 320 19.71 -6.33 -12.72
C GLY A 320 18.41 -6.61 -13.47
N MET A 321 17.71 -7.70 -13.12
CA MET A 321 16.37 -7.98 -13.63
C MET A 321 15.35 -7.05 -12.99
N TRP A 322 14.20 -6.86 -13.63
CA TRP A 322 13.06 -6.13 -13.07
C TRP A 322 11.92 -7.10 -12.78
N GLN A 323 10.93 -6.69 -12.01
CA GLN A 323 9.67 -7.40 -11.84
C GLN A 323 8.53 -6.39 -11.66
N VAL A 324 7.32 -6.77 -12.05
CA VAL A 324 6.12 -5.95 -11.84
C VAL A 324 5.26 -6.56 -10.75
N ILE A 325 5.03 -5.79 -9.70
CA ILE A 325 4.30 -6.19 -8.50
C ILE A 325 3.01 -5.40 -8.40
N GLN A 326 1.90 -6.09 -8.17
CA GLN A 326 0.63 -5.43 -7.88
C GLN A 326 0.67 -4.78 -6.50
N VAL A 327 0.24 -3.52 -6.42
CA VAL A 327 0.12 -2.80 -5.15
C VAL A 327 -1.37 -2.61 -4.80
N GLY A 328 -2.12 -1.85 -5.62
CA GLY A 328 -3.55 -1.61 -5.42
C GLY A 328 -3.89 -0.86 -4.13
N LYS A 329 -2.98 -0.03 -3.62
CA LYS A 329 -3.10 0.69 -2.34
C LYS A 329 -3.75 2.05 -2.57
N PHE A 330 -4.85 2.34 -1.87
CA PHE A 330 -5.51 3.65 -1.92
C PHE A 330 -4.76 4.69 -1.10
N SER A 331 -4.85 5.94 -1.53
CA SER A 331 -4.28 7.09 -0.84
C SER A 331 -5.28 8.25 -0.80
N ALA A 332 -5.16 9.08 0.22
CA ALA A 332 -5.90 10.34 0.35
C ALA A 332 -5.24 11.50 -0.41
N GLY A 333 -4.08 11.27 -1.03
CA GLY A 333 -3.38 12.28 -1.82
C GLY A 333 -3.95 12.39 -3.23
N ASN A 334 -3.40 13.31 -4.02
CA ASN A 334 -3.83 13.57 -5.38
C ASN A 334 -2.71 14.25 -6.20
N ALA A 335 -2.99 14.62 -7.46
CA ALA A 335 -1.98 15.23 -8.34
C ALA A 335 -1.43 16.59 -7.86
N ASN A 336 -2.09 17.25 -6.89
CA ASN A 336 -1.62 18.48 -6.25
C ASN A 336 -0.99 18.24 -4.86
N ASP A 337 -1.18 17.07 -4.26
CA ASP A 337 -0.73 16.75 -2.89
C ASP A 337 -0.23 15.30 -2.82
N TYR A 338 1.09 15.14 -2.97
CA TYR A 338 1.76 13.84 -3.00
C TYR A 338 2.15 13.32 -1.62
N ASP A 339 2.15 14.15 -0.57
CA ASP A 339 2.58 13.71 0.77
C ASP A 339 1.82 12.44 1.23
N PRO A 340 0.47 12.34 1.08
CA PRO A 340 -0.24 11.12 1.46
C PRO A 340 0.04 9.94 0.51
N ILE A 341 0.43 10.21 -0.75
CA ILE A 341 0.82 9.17 -1.71
C ILE A 341 2.17 8.58 -1.28
N GLU A 342 3.15 9.41 -0.95
CA GLU A 342 4.46 8.98 -0.45
C GLU A 342 4.35 8.20 0.87
N ILE A 343 3.50 8.65 1.80
CA ILE A 343 3.18 7.90 3.03
C ILE A 343 2.60 6.52 2.68
N SER A 344 1.63 6.48 1.76
CA SER A 344 1.00 5.21 1.34
C SER A 344 1.97 4.27 0.63
N ILE A 345 2.95 4.82 -0.10
CA ILE A 345 4.06 4.05 -0.68
C ILE A 345 4.91 3.44 0.42
N GLY A 346 5.29 4.23 1.44
CA GLY A 346 6.03 3.73 2.60
C GLY A 346 5.33 2.59 3.35
N GLU A 347 3.99 2.62 3.43
CA GLU A 347 3.18 1.54 4.03
C GLU A 347 3.12 0.24 3.19
N CYS A 348 3.44 0.32 1.90
CA CYS A 348 3.44 -0.81 0.98
C CYS A 348 4.84 -1.11 0.42
N ALA A 349 5.87 -0.52 1.01
CA ALA A 349 7.25 -0.67 0.59
C ALA A 349 7.66 -2.14 0.65
N LEU A 350 8.36 -2.57 -0.41
CA LEU A 350 8.94 -3.90 -0.48
C LEU A 350 10.21 -3.89 0.38
N HIS A 351 10.07 -4.24 1.66
CA HIS A 351 11.21 -4.45 2.53
C HIS A 351 11.83 -5.81 2.20
N GLY A 352 12.99 -5.77 1.55
CA GLY A 352 13.87 -6.92 1.33
C GLY A 352 14.78 -7.15 2.53
#